data_AF-A0AAJ6JJK1-F1
#
_entry.id   AF-A0AAJ6JJK1-F1
#
_cell.length_a   1.000
_cell.length_b   1.000
_cell.length_c   1.000
_cell.angle_alpha   90.00
_cell.angle_beta   90.00
_cell.angle_gamma   90.00
#
_symmetry.space_group_name_H-M   'P 1'
#
loop_
_entity.id
_entity.type
_entity.pdbx_description
1 polymer ?
#
loop_
_entity_poly.entity_id
_entity_poly.type
_entity_poly.pdbx_seq_one_letter_code
_entity_poly.pdbx_strand_id
1 'polypeptide(L)'
;MSTPVTRDQFVVAPEGITHVPTGAAFTPHPGSPLSGNLRLGQLGSRLPNGDDHRPDEVRAMMQRLWAEYVEANPTAFDPSRPGEA
;
A
#
# COMPACT_ATOMS: atom_id res chain seq x y z
N MET A 1 11.87 20.76 1.70
CA MET A 1 10.52 20.63 1.13
C MET A 1 10.25 19.14 1.05
N SER A 2 9.11 18.67 1.54
CA SER A 2 8.72 17.26 1.41
C SER A 2 8.27 17.03 -0.03
N THR A 3 8.61 15.87 -0.61
CA THR A 3 8.12 15.54 -1.95
C THR A 3 6.68 15.03 -1.88
N PRO A 4 5.77 15.54 -2.72
CA PRO A 4 4.39 15.10 -2.74
C PRO A 4 4.30 13.62 -3.11
N VAL A 5 3.46 12.92 -2.36
CA VAL A 5 3.15 11.50 -2.57
C VAL A 5 2.05 11.41 -3.63
N THR A 6 2.22 10.55 -4.65
CA THR A 6 1.27 10.39 -5.76
C THR A 6 0.90 8.92 -5.97
N ARG A 7 -0.32 8.63 -6.47
CA ARG A 7 -0.80 7.26 -6.73
C ARG A 7 0.15 6.46 -7.61
N ASP A 8 0.79 7.09 -8.58
CA ASP A 8 1.72 6.45 -9.53
C ASP A 8 2.94 5.82 -8.83
N GLN A 9 3.31 6.34 -7.65
CA GLN A 9 4.40 5.79 -6.83
C GLN A 9 3.98 4.52 -6.06
N PHE A 10 2.71 4.13 -6.14
CA PHE A 10 2.16 2.95 -5.48
C PHE A 10 1.69 1.89 -6.46
N VAL A 11 2.16 0.68 -6.25
CA VAL A 11 1.66 -0.51 -6.91
C VAL A 11 0.62 -1.14 -5.99
N VAL A 12 -0.64 -1.21 -6.45
CA VAL A 12 -1.73 -1.85 -5.71
C VAL A 12 -2.09 -3.16 -6.37
N ALA A 13 -2.04 -4.25 -5.61
CA ALA A 13 -2.30 -5.62 -6.03
C ALA A 13 -3.18 -6.34 -5.00
N PRO A 14 -3.81 -7.48 -5.31
CA PRO A 14 -4.57 -8.27 -4.33
C PRO A 14 -3.73 -8.67 -3.11
N GLU A 15 -2.42 -8.84 -3.31
CA GLU A 15 -1.44 -9.20 -2.29
C GLU A 15 -1.09 -8.04 -1.34
N GLY A 16 -1.45 -6.80 -1.69
CA GLY A 16 -1.14 -5.60 -0.92
C GLY A 16 -0.80 -4.37 -1.76
N ILE A 17 -0.33 -3.32 -1.09
CA ILE A 17 0.10 -2.07 -1.74
C ILE A 17 1.55 -1.78 -1.41
N THR A 18 2.36 -1.42 -2.42
CA THR A 18 3.78 -1.11 -2.27
C THR A 18 4.12 0.26 -2.82
N HIS A 19 4.74 1.10 -2.01
CA HIS A 19 5.35 2.36 -2.38
C HIS A 19 6.77 2.12 -2.91
N VAL A 20 6.92 2.23 -4.23
CA VAL A 20 8.17 1.95 -4.96
C VAL A 20 9.37 2.78 -4.47
N PRO A 21 9.24 4.11 -4.22
CA PRO A 21 10.38 4.96 -3.85
C PRO A 21 11.00 4.58 -2.50
N THR A 22 10.17 4.22 -1.51
CA THR A 22 10.64 3.92 -0.15
C THR A 22 10.73 2.42 0.14
N GLY A 23 10.19 1.58 -0.76
CA GLY A 23 9.96 0.16 -0.51
C GLY A 23 8.99 -0.11 0.64
N ALA A 24 8.18 0.89 1.03
CA ALA A 24 7.15 0.67 2.05
C ALA A 24 6.05 -0.18 1.46
N ALA A 25 5.58 -1.20 2.16
CA ALA A 25 4.53 -2.09 1.67
C ALA A 25 3.52 -2.37 2.77
N PHE A 26 2.24 -2.39 2.43
CA PHE A 26 1.18 -2.86 3.30
C PHE A 26 0.65 -4.18 2.77
N THR A 27 0.72 -5.21 3.61
CA THR A 27 0.23 -6.55 3.32
C THR A 27 -1.02 -6.81 4.17
N PRO A 28 -2.22 -6.90 3.56
CA PRO A 28 -3.45 -7.24 4.28
C PRO A 28 -3.40 -8.65 4.89
N HIS A 29 -4.15 -8.88 5.96
CA HIS A 29 -4.32 -10.22 6.51
C HIS A 29 -5.42 -11.00 5.75
N PRO A 30 -5.22 -12.32 5.54
CA PRO A 30 -6.27 -13.17 4.99
C PRO A 30 -7.47 -13.18 5.94
N GLY A 31 -8.61 -12.66 5.48
CA GLY A 31 -9.85 -12.53 6.26
C GLY A 31 -10.11 -11.13 6.84
N SER A 32 -9.12 -10.22 6.80
CA SER A 32 -9.35 -8.80 7.14
C SER A 32 -8.54 -7.91 6.20
N PRO A 33 -9.09 -7.54 5.03
CA PRO A 33 -8.36 -6.76 4.06
C PRO A 33 -7.92 -5.40 4.62
N LEU A 34 -8.67 -4.79 5.53
CA LEU A 34 -8.32 -3.50 6.14
C LEU A 34 -7.31 -3.60 7.29
N SER A 35 -7.03 -4.79 7.80
CA SER A 35 -6.03 -5.00 8.85
C SER A 35 -4.88 -5.82 8.29
N GLY A 36 -3.67 -5.27 8.37
CA GLY A 36 -2.50 -5.87 7.75
C GLY A 36 -1.21 -5.44 8.42
N ASN A 37 -0.11 -5.98 7.94
CA ASN A 37 1.22 -5.56 8.34
C ASN A 37 1.69 -4.41 7.45
N LEU A 38 2.06 -3.28 8.06
CA LEU A 38 2.71 -2.18 7.36
C LEU A 38 4.23 -2.29 7.53
N ARG A 39 4.90 -2.59 6.43
CA ARG A 39 6.35 -2.56 6.30
C ARG A 39 6.78 -1.17 5.85
N LEU A 40 7.50 -0.44 6.70
CA LEU A 40 7.91 0.94 6.40
C LEU A 40 9.10 1.01 5.41
N GLY A 41 9.91 -0.04 5.28
CA GLY A 41 11.07 -0.02 4.39
C GLY A 41 12.04 1.11 4.78
N GLN A 42 12.38 1.99 3.83
CA GLN A 42 13.19 3.19 4.06
C GLN A 42 12.34 4.45 4.39
N LEU A 43 11.04 4.30 4.61
CA LEU A 43 10.16 5.41 4.95
C LEU A 43 10.56 6.04 6.30
N GLY A 44 10.76 7.37 6.32
CA GLY A 44 11.27 8.11 7.48
C GLY A 44 12.80 8.14 7.59
N SER A 45 13.51 7.47 6.68
CA SER A 45 14.95 7.67 6.46
C SER A 45 15.16 8.57 5.25
N ARG A 46 16.27 9.31 5.21
CA ARG A 46 16.65 10.06 4.01
C ARG A 46 16.93 9.05 2.90
N LEU A 47 16.13 9.10 1.84
CA LEU A 47 16.33 8.21 0.72
C LEU A 47 17.59 8.59 -0.08
N PRO A 48 18.26 7.63 -0.74
CA PRO A 48 19.50 7.88 -1.48
C PRO A 48 19.33 8.81 -2.70
N ASN A 49 18.10 8.95 -3.20
CA ASN A 49 17.70 9.89 -4.26
C ASN A 49 17.46 11.33 -3.75
N GLY A 50 17.66 11.60 -2.44
CA GLY A 50 17.49 12.93 -1.85
C GLY A 50 16.05 13.31 -1.55
N ASP A 51 15.12 12.39 -1.80
CA ASP A 51 13.70 12.58 -1.58
C ASP A 51 13.32 12.45 -0.10
N ASP A 52 12.46 13.34 0.37
CA ASP A 52 11.98 13.42 1.76
C ASP A 52 10.47 13.20 1.79
N HIS A 53 10.05 11.95 1.60
CA HIS A 53 8.67 11.56 1.77
C HIS A 53 8.31 11.48 3.25
N ARG A 54 7.28 12.22 3.65
CA ARG A 54 6.76 12.17 5.02
C ARG A 54 6.10 10.81 5.28
N PRO A 55 6.47 10.09 6.36
CA PRO A 55 5.88 8.79 6.68
C PRO A 55 4.36 8.86 6.84
N ASP A 56 3.84 9.94 7.45
CA ASP A 56 2.41 10.14 7.62
C ASP A 56 1.67 10.32 6.30
N GLU A 57 2.24 11.06 5.33
CA GLU A 57 1.60 11.23 4.01
C GLU A 57 1.61 9.94 3.20
N VAL A 58 2.74 9.22 3.19
CA VAL A 58 2.81 7.92 2.51
C VAL A 58 1.84 6.94 3.12
N ARG A 59 1.75 6.87 4.45
CA ARG A 59 0.81 5.97 5.14
C ARG A 59 -0.64 6.34 4.86
N ALA A 60 -1.00 7.62 4.93
CA ALA A 60 -2.36 8.09 4.67
C ALA A 60 -2.79 7.81 3.22
N MET A 61 -1.91 8.09 2.25
CA MET A 61 -2.16 7.76 0.85
C MET A 61 -2.30 6.24 0.69
N MET A 62 -1.36 5.46 1.22
CA MET A 62 -1.35 4.02 1.11
C MET A 62 -2.63 3.38 1.64
N GLN A 63 -3.11 3.81 2.81
CA GLN A 63 -4.36 3.33 3.40
C GLN A 63 -5.58 3.72 2.56
N ARG A 64 -5.63 4.96 2.06
CA ARG A 64 -6.72 5.43 1.21
C ARG A 64 -6.81 4.61 -0.08
N LEU A 65 -5.68 4.47 -0.76
CA LEU A 65 -5.55 3.73 -2.00
C LEU A 65 -5.88 2.24 -1.86
N TRP A 66 -5.56 1.68 -0.70
CA TRP A 66 -5.90 0.31 -0.34
C TRP A 66 -7.39 0.15 -0.06
N ALA A 67 -7.99 1.05 0.73
CA ALA A 67 -9.43 1.04 1.00
C ALA A 67 -10.23 1.14 -0.31
N GLU A 68 -9.87 2.08 -1.19
CA GLU A 68 -10.49 2.21 -2.52
C GLU A 68 -10.38 0.93 -3.36
N TYR A 69 -9.25 0.22 -3.26
CA TYR A 69 -9.06 -1.05 -3.97
C TYR A 69 -9.93 -2.17 -3.40
N VAL A 70 -10.04 -2.28 -2.08
CA VAL A 70 -10.88 -3.27 -1.39
C VAL A 70 -12.37 -3.02 -1.69
N GLU A 71 -12.79 -1.76 -1.67
CA GLU A 71 -14.16 -1.37 -2.01
C GLU A 71 -14.49 -1.63 -3.49
N ALA A 72 -13.53 -1.41 -4.39
CA ALA A 72 -13.68 -1.70 -5.82
C ALA A 72 -13.58 -3.20 -6.17
N ASN A 73 -12.90 -4.00 -5.33
CA ASN A 73 -12.63 -5.42 -5.56
C ASN A 73 -13.06 -6.29 -4.36
N PRO A 74 -14.34 -6.27 -3.95
CA PRO A 74 -14.81 -7.08 -2.83
C PRO A 74 -14.60 -8.58 -3.07
N THR A 75 -14.68 -9.02 -4.33
CA THR A 75 -14.46 -10.40 -4.76
C THR A 75 -13.01 -10.88 -4.68
N ALA A 76 -12.02 -9.98 -4.64
CA ALA A 76 -10.61 -10.36 -4.49
C ALA A 76 -10.31 -10.88 -3.07
N PHE A 77 -11.17 -10.57 -2.10
CA PHE A 77 -11.05 -10.96 -0.71
C PHE A 77 -12.20 -11.86 -0.26
N ASP A 78 -13.10 -12.22 -1.18
CA ASP A 78 -14.20 -13.13 -0.90
C ASP A 78 -13.67 -14.57 -0.79
N PRO A 79 -13.89 -15.26 0.35
CA PRO A 79 -13.41 -16.63 0.56
C PRO A 79 -14.13 -17.67 -0.31
N SER A 80 -15.14 -17.28 -1.09
CA SER A 80 -16.02 -18.20 -1.85
C SER A 80 -15.62 -18.36 -3.32
N ARG A 81 -14.57 -17.67 -3.80
CA ARG A 81 -13.96 -17.96 -5.11
C ARG A 81 -12.61 -18.70 -4.96
N PRO A 82 -12.60 -20.04 -4.90
CA PRO A 82 -11.43 -20.79 -5.32
C PRO A 82 -11.25 -20.57 -6.83
N GLY A 83 -9.99 -20.53 -7.28
CA GLY A 83 -9.59 -20.09 -8.61
C GLY A 83 -10.42 -20.62 -9.78
N GLU A 84 -10.66 -19.75 -10.76
CA GLU A 84 -10.98 -20.21 -12.10
C GLU A 84 -9.75 -20.95 -12.64
N ALA A 85 -9.91 -22.26 -12.82
CA ALA A 85 -9.01 -23.16 -13.52
C ALA A 85 -9.76 -23.77 -14.71
#